data_AF-A0A3G9JCQ7-F1
#
_entry.id   AF-A0A3G9JCQ7-F1
#
_cell.length_a   1.000
_cell.length_b   1.000
_cell.length_c   1.000
_cell.angle_alpha   90.00
_cell.angle_beta   90.00
_cell.angle_gamma   90.00
#
_symmetry.space_group_name_H-M   'P 1'
#
loop_
_entity.id
_entity.type
_entity.pdbx_description
1 polymer ?
#
loop_
_entity_poly.entity_id
_entity_poly.type
_entity_poly.pdbx_seq_one_letter_code
_entity_poly.pdbx_strand_id
1 'polypeptide(L)'
;MMTLKNPVHPGRIVKSSIEELELTVTAAAKMLNVSRSRLSNLINGKAGISPEMAVRLSKTIGSTPAFWLRLQMNYDLAEVKTHIPHPKCHNVSKEEGARVKILI
;
A
#
# COMPACT_ATOMS: atom_id res chain seq x y z
N MET A 1 1.61 2.37 17.40
CA MET A 1 2.02 1.52 16.25
C MET A 1 3.49 1.76 15.97
N MET A 2 4.29 0.69 15.85
CA MET A 2 5.76 0.77 15.73
C MET A 2 6.15 1.27 14.34
N THR A 3 6.81 2.44 14.27
CA THR A 3 7.33 3.00 13.02
C THR A 3 8.58 2.22 12.61
N LEU A 4 8.45 1.27 11.68
CA LEU A 4 9.60 0.57 11.11
C LEU A 4 10.44 1.58 10.34
N LYS A 5 11.72 1.68 10.73
CA LYS A 5 12.72 2.61 10.17
C LYS A 5 13.02 2.37 8.68
N ASN A 6 12.50 1.28 8.12
CA ASN A 6 12.57 0.96 6.70
C ASN A 6 11.29 0.19 6.33
N PRO A 7 10.27 0.83 5.70
CA PRO A 7 9.05 0.13 5.33
C PRO A 7 9.36 -0.94 4.29
N VAL A 8 8.87 -2.17 4.52
CA VAL A 8 9.06 -3.27 3.56
C VAL A 8 8.21 -2.99 2.34
N HIS A 9 8.83 -2.89 1.17
CA HIS A 9 8.12 -2.69 -0.09
C HIS A 9 7.10 -3.82 -0.31
N PRO A 10 5.83 -3.51 -0.64
CA PRO A 10 4.76 -4.51 -0.77
C PRO A 10 5.06 -5.58 -1.83
N GLY A 11 5.83 -5.23 -2.86
CA GLY A 11 6.38 -6.17 -3.84
C GLY A 11 7.21 -7.32 -3.25
N ARG A 12 7.91 -7.13 -2.12
CA ARG A 12 8.59 -8.24 -1.44
C ARG A 12 7.61 -9.22 -0.81
N ILE A 13 6.48 -8.73 -0.32
CA ILE A 13 5.40 -9.59 0.21
C ILE A 13 4.80 -10.41 -0.93
N VAL A 14 4.55 -9.78 -2.08
CA VAL A 14 4.10 -10.50 -3.29
C VAL A 14 5.10 -11.58 -3.70
N LYS A 15 6.41 -11.29 -3.63
CA LYS A 15 7.46 -12.27 -3.92
C LYS A 15 7.36 -13.48 -2.99
N SER A 16 7.27 -13.25 -1.68
CA SER A 16 7.15 -14.33 -0.70
C SER A 16 5.89 -15.16 -0.91
N SER A 17 4.75 -14.54 -1.25
CA SER A 17 3.53 -15.28 -1.58
C SER A 17 3.66 -16.13 -2.85
N ILE A 18 4.44 -15.69 -3.84
CA ILE A 18 4.72 -16.48 -5.05
C ILE A 18 5.63 -17.67 -4.71
N GLU A 19 6.64 -17.46 -3.87
CA GLU A 19 7.56 -18.51 -3.40
C GLU A 19 6.84 -19.56 -2.54
N GLU A 20 5.91 -19.14 -1.67
CA GLU A 20 5.08 -20.03 -0.85
C GLU A 20 4.13 -20.91 -1.68
N LEU A 21 3.68 -20.42 -2.83
CA LEU A 21 2.88 -21.18 -3.79
C LEU A 21 3.73 -22.05 -4.73
N GLU A 22 5.06 -22.11 -4.52
CA GLU A 22 6.03 -22.82 -5.36
C GLU A 22 5.96 -22.43 -6.84
N LEU A 23 5.53 -21.20 -7.13
CA LEU A 23 5.36 -20.70 -8.49
C LEU A 23 6.62 -19.99 -8.97
N THR A 24 7.00 -20.26 -10.23
CA THR A 24 8.00 -19.42 -10.89
C THR A 24 7.42 -18.04 -11.20
N VAL A 25 8.26 -17.00 -11.23
CA VAL A 25 7.86 -15.63 -11.61
C VAL A 25 7.16 -15.61 -12.98
N THR A 26 7.59 -16.47 -13.91
CA THR A 26 6.97 -16.58 -15.24
C THR A 26 5.57 -17.18 -15.16
N ALA A 27 5.37 -18.23 -14.35
CA ALA A 27 4.06 -18.84 -14.13
C ALA A 27 3.10 -17.86 -13.43
N ALA A 28 3.56 -17.21 -12.37
CA ALA A 28 2.78 -16.20 -11.66
C ALA A 28 2.37 -15.02 -12.56
N ALA A 29 3.27 -14.55 -13.44
CA ALA A 29 2.96 -13.49 -14.40
C ALA A 29 1.86 -13.91 -15.39
N LYS A 30 1.91 -15.16 -15.87
CA LYS A 30 0.86 -15.73 -16.73
C LYS A 30 -0.48 -15.82 -16.01
N MET A 31 -0.51 -16.32 -14.78
CA MET A 31 -1.74 -16.42 -13.98
C MET A 31 -2.35 -15.05 -13.70
N LEU A 32 -1.51 -14.05 -13.39
CA LEU A 32 -1.92 -12.67 -13.18
C LEU A 32 -2.31 -11.95 -14.47
N ASN A 33 -2.10 -12.57 -15.64
CA ASN A 33 -2.28 -11.99 -16.97
C ASN A 33 -1.51 -10.67 -17.17
N VAL A 34 -0.27 -10.61 -16.67
CA VAL A 34 0.63 -9.45 -16.79
C VAL A 34 1.93 -9.85 -17.45
N SER A 35 2.66 -8.87 -18.01
CA SER A 35 3.98 -9.16 -18.53
C SER A 35 4.94 -9.57 -17.41
N ARG A 36 5.87 -10.49 -17.71
CA ARG A 36 6.93 -10.89 -16.77
C ARG A 36 7.73 -9.69 -16.27
N SER A 37 7.97 -8.70 -17.12
CA SER A 37 8.66 -7.45 -16.76
C SER A 37 7.87 -6.64 -15.72
N ARG A 38 6.55 -6.52 -15.87
CA ARG A 38 5.69 -5.85 -14.88
C ARG A 38 5.75 -6.53 -13.52
N LEU A 39 5.61 -7.86 -13.47
CA LEU A 39 5.71 -8.60 -12.22
C LEU A 39 7.11 -8.50 -11.62
N SER A 40 8.16 -8.58 -12.45
CA SER A 40 9.56 -8.42 -12.02
C SER A 40 9.81 -7.04 -11.39
N ASN A 41 9.31 -5.97 -12.00
CA ASN A 41 9.43 -4.63 -11.45
C ASN A 41 8.72 -4.50 -10.10
N LEU A 42 7.52 -5.09 -9.97
CA LEU A 42 6.78 -5.12 -8.72
C LEU A 42 7.59 -5.85 -7.61
N ILE A 43 8.00 -7.10 -7.84
CA ILE A 43 8.69 -7.90 -6.81
C ILE A 43 10.06 -7.34 -6.41
N ASN A 44 10.72 -6.60 -7.31
CA ASN A 44 12.00 -5.94 -7.06
C ASN A 44 11.85 -4.54 -6.47
N GLY A 45 10.63 -4.08 -6.17
CA GLY A 45 10.39 -2.79 -5.55
C GLY A 45 10.55 -1.58 -6.48
N LYS A 46 10.50 -1.79 -7.79
CA LYS A 46 10.56 -0.72 -8.81
C LYS A 46 9.18 -0.22 -9.23
N ALA A 47 8.12 -0.90 -8.83
CA ALA A 47 6.74 -0.54 -9.12
C ALA A 47 5.85 -0.89 -7.92
N GLY A 48 4.84 -0.06 -7.66
CA GLY A 48 3.81 -0.32 -6.64
C GLY A 48 2.67 -1.20 -7.14
N ILE A 49 1.78 -1.57 -6.22
CA ILE A 49 0.54 -2.31 -6.48
C ILE A 49 -0.55 -1.31 -6.86
N SER A 50 -0.99 -1.35 -8.12
CA SER A 50 -2.19 -0.63 -8.57
C SER A 50 -3.48 -1.34 -8.13
N PRO A 51 -4.65 -0.66 -8.12
CA PRO A 51 -5.94 -1.30 -7.85
C PRO A 51 -6.23 -2.48 -8.78
N GLU A 52 -5.88 -2.36 -10.05
CA GLU A 52 -6.03 -3.45 -11.03
C GLU A 52 -5.15 -4.67 -10.65
N MET A 53 -3.90 -4.42 -10.25
CA MET A 53 -3.00 -5.47 -9.78
C MET A 53 -3.51 -6.12 -8.50
N ALA A 54 -4.06 -5.35 -7.56
CA ALA A 54 -4.64 -5.87 -6.32
C ALA A 54 -5.80 -6.85 -6.58
N VAL A 55 -6.67 -6.53 -7.56
CA VAL A 55 -7.74 -7.45 -7.97
C VAL A 55 -7.17 -8.71 -8.61
N ARG A 56 -6.16 -8.60 -9.47
CA ARG A 56 -5.49 -9.76 -10.08
C ARG A 56 -4.86 -10.66 -9.01
N LEU A 57 -4.12 -10.08 -8.06
CA LEU A 57 -3.49 -10.79 -6.94
C LEU A 57 -4.52 -11.53 -6.08
N SER A 58 -5.65 -10.89 -5.77
CA SER A 58 -6.72 -11.55 -4.99
C SER A 58 -7.30 -12.79 -5.66
N LYS A 59 -7.32 -12.83 -7.00
CA LYS A 59 -7.86 -13.95 -7.77
C LYS A 59 -6.85 -15.09 -7.95
N THR A 60 -5.56 -14.82 -7.90
CA THR A 60 -4.51 -15.81 -8.20
C THR A 60 -3.77 -16.30 -6.96
N ILE A 61 -3.39 -15.38 -6.07
CA ILE A 61 -2.63 -15.67 -4.85
C ILE A 61 -3.58 -15.80 -3.66
N GLY A 62 -4.70 -15.09 -3.70
CA GLY A 62 -5.68 -15.02 -2.61
C GLY A 62 -5.58 -13.72 -1.82
N SER A 63 -6.17 -13.74 -0.62
CA SER A 63 -6.48 -12.53 0.15
C SER A 63 -7.46 -11.60 -0.57
N THR A 64 -7.61 -10.37 -0.10
CA THR A 64 -8.56 -9.39 -0.64
C THR A 64 -7.85 -8.28 -1.41
N PRO A 65 -8.48 -7.64 -2.41
CA PRO A 65 -7.91 -6.47 -3.08
C PRO A 65 -7.55 -5.35 -2.07
N ALA A 66 -8.40 -5.16 -1.05
CA ALA A 66 -8.19 -4.18 0.01
C ALA A 66 -6.94 -4.46 0.85
N PHE A 67 -6.62 -5.73 1.09
CA PHE A 67 -5.39 -6.12 1.78
C PHE A 67 -4.14 -5.65 1.02
N TRP A 68 -4.08 -5.96 -0.28
CA TRP A 68 -2.95 -5.57 -1.13
C TRP A 68 -2.79 -4.05 -1.24
N LEU A 69 -3.89 -3.32 -1.39
CA LEU A 69 -3.88 -1.86 -1.40
C LEU A 69 -3.44 -1.27 -0.05
N ARG A 70 -3.84 -1.87 1.07
CA ARG A 70 -3.40 -1.43 2.40
C ARG A 70 -1.90 -1.55 2.58
N LEU A 71 -1.28 -2.61 2.05
CA LEU A 71 0.18 -2.76 2.05
C LEU A 71 0.85 -1.63 1.28
N GLN A 72 0.34 -1.29 0.09
CA GLN A 72 0.85 -0.17 -0.70
C GLN A 72 0.71 1.16 0.03
N MET A 73 -0.49 1.47 0.54
CA MET A 73 -0.74 2.71 1.27
C MET A 73 0.15 2.85 2.52
N ASN A 74 0.35 1.76 3.27
CA ASN A 74 1.22 1.77 4.43
C ASN A 74 2.68 2.04 4.06
N TYR A 75 3.14 1.46 2.95
CA TYR A 75 4.48 1.70 2.41
C TYR A 75 4.64 3.15 1.96
N ASP A 76 3.74 3.65 1.12
CA ASP A 76 3.77 5.01 0.59
C ASP A 76 3.75 6.05 1.72
N LEU A 77 2.88 5.85 2.72
CA LEU A 77 2.79 6.75 3.87
C LEU A 77 4.07 6.73 4.72
N ALA A 78 4.70 5.56 4.87
CA ALA A 78 5.95 5.45 5.61
C ALA A 78 7.10 6.13 4.85
N GLU A 79 7.19 5.95 3.53
CA GLU A 79 8.18 6.62 2.68
C GLU A 79 8.02 8.15 2.77
N VAL A 80 6.80 8.64 2.59
CA VAL A 80 6.48 10.07 2.68
C VAL A 80 6.78 10.65 4.06
N LYS A 81 6.48 9.93 5.15
CA LYS A 81 6.79 10.37 6.52
C LYS A 81 8.29 10.54 6.78
N THR A 82 9.15 9.83 6.06
CA THR A 82 10.60 10.01 6.18
C THR A 82 11.11 11.24 5.43
N HIS A 83 10.43 11.62 4.35
CA HIS A 83 10.85 12.72 3.47
C HIS A 83 10.17 14.05 3.77
N ILE A 84 8.94 14.05 4.30
CA ILE A 84 8.24 15.28 4.68
C ILE A 84 8.68 15.70 6.09
N PRO A 85 9.41 16.81 6.23
CA PRO A 85 9.66 17.40 7.54
C PRO A 85 8.30 17.77 8.15
N HIS A 86 8.10 17.45 9.43
CA HIS A 86 6.85 17.78 10.11
C HIS A 86 6.67 19.31 10.07
N PRO A 87 5.59 19.82 9.46
CA PRO A 87 5.32 21.25 9.48
C PRO A 87 5.22 21.67 10.95
N LYS A 88 5.86 22.77 11.33
CA LYS A 88 5.65 23.36 12.66
C LYS A 88 4.17 23.72 12.76
N CYS A 89 3.40 22.93 13.48
CA CYS A 89 2.00 23.20 13.74
C CYS A 89 1.93 24.55 14.46
N HIS A 90 1.45 25.60 13.78
CA HIS A 90 0.78 26.67 14.50
C HIS A 90 -0.53 26.08 15.02
N ASN A 91 -0.76 26.18 16.33
CA ASN A 91 -1.95 25.66 16.98
C ASN A 91 -3.20 26.20 16.28
N VAL A 92 -3.85 25.36 15.47
CA VAL A 92 -5.23 25.60 15.05
C VAL A 92 -6.09 25.27 16.26
N SER A 93 -6.33 26.28 17.10
CA SER A 93 -7.30 26.19 18.18
C SER A 93 -8.63 25.71 17.59
N LYS A 94 -9.10 24.56 18.05
CA LYS A 94 -10.46 24.10 17.75
C LYS A 94 -11.42 25.14 18.33
N GLU A 95 -12.07 25.93 17.48
CA GLU A 95 -13.25 26.68 17.90
C GLU A 95 -14.39 25.68 18.12
N GLU A 96 -14.62 25.39 19.38
CA GLU A 96 -15.70 24.56 19.90
C GLU A 96 -17.05 25.30 19.73
N GLY A 97 -17.95 24.73 18.93
CA GLY A 97 -19.40 24.84 19.08
C GLY A 97 -20.03 26.23 19.17
N ALA A 98 -20.35 26.84 18.03
CA ALA A 98 -21.31 27.95 17.97
C ALA A 98 -22.70 27.48 18.44
N ARG A 99 -23.06 27.79 19.70
CA ARG A 99 -24.42 27.70 20.22
C ARG A 99 -25.30 28.68 19.44
N VAL A 100 -26.19 28.16 18.60
CA VAL A 100 -27.33 28.91 18.06
C VAL A 100 -28.26 29.25 19.22
N LYS A 101 -28.18 30.48 19.74
CA LYS A 101 -29.22 31.03 20.61
C LYS A 101 -30.35 31.53 19.70
N ILE A 102 -31.43 30.75 19.61
CA ILE A 102 -32.73 31.26 19.17
C ILE A 102 -33.23 32.17 20.30
N LEU A 103 -33.23 33.48 20.06
CA LEU A 103 -34.01 34.41 20.88
C LEU A 103 -35.45 34.36 20.35
N ILE A 104 -36.34 33.96 21.25
CA ILE A 104 -37.79 34.21 21.21
C ILE A 104 -38.10 35.69 21.04
#